data_AF-A0A9E3TIM2-F1
#
_entry.id   AF-A0A9E3TIM2-F1
#
_cell.length_a   1.000
_cell.length_b   1.000
_cell.length_c   1.000
_cell.angle_alpha   90.00
_cell.angle_beta   90.00
_cell.angle_gamma   90.00
#
_symmetry.space_group_name_H-M   'P 1'
#
loop_
_entity.id
_entity.type
_entity.pdbx_description
1 polymer ?
#
loop_
_entity_poly.entity_id
_entity_poly.type
_entity_poly.pdbx_seq_one_letter_code
_entity_poly.pdbx_strand_id
1 'polypeptide(L)'
;MSKRTFVGVMVVALAVVVMASGLLASNMGFKLNYQMLQTTAGVSRDGTTTLALPDLRQTGLNTAKNLLDDIGLANVTNIQRFVKSSNGLVAYTGRPLGGTDFSLNAGEGYYLRMKTTVNYIVVGSDDPTLAYNLQQTTAGVSRDGTNFYAYNYHQTAATAKALLDDIGLVNVTNIQRFVKSSNGLVAYTGRPLGGTDFALTPGEAYYIRMKTTVNYVPSHY
;
A
#
# COMPACT_ATOMS: atom_id res chain seq x y z
N MET A 1 -21.13 -51.29 -1.40
CA MET A 1 -20.99 -50.07 -0.55
C MET A 1 -22.30 -49.91 0.23
N SER A 2 -22.25 -49.83 1.57
CA SER A 2 -23.49 -49.70 2.36
C SER A 2 -24.07 -48.29 2.22
N LYS A 3 -25.40 -48.14 2.35
CA LYS A 3 -26.06 -46.81 2.31
C LYS A 3 -25.44 -45.80 3.29
N ARG A 4 -24.91 -46.28 4.43
CA ARG A 4 -24.23 -45.45 5.45
C ARG A 4 -22.85 -44.96 5.00
N THR A 5 -22.12 -45.78 4.24
CA THR A 5 -20.80 -45.41 3.70
C THR A 5 -20.92 -44.35 2.60
N PHE A 6 -21.96 -44.45 1.76
CA PHE A 6 -22.21 -43.48 0.69
C PHE A 6 -22.59 -42.09 1.23
N VAL A 7 -23.47 -42.01 2.24
CA VAL A 7 -23.86 -40.75 2.88
C VAL A 7 -22.69 -40.10 3.62
N GLY A 8 -21.86 -40.89 4.31
CA GLY A 8 -20.68 -40.37 5.01
C GLY A 8 -19.66 -39.72 4.06
N VAL A 9 -19.42 -40.33 2.89
CA VAL A 9 -18.50 -39.80 1.88
C VAL A 9 -19.05 -38.52 1.23
N MET A 10 -20.36 -38.43 0.98
CA MET A 10 -20.99 -37.25 0.39
C MET A 10 -20.96 -36.03 1.32
N VAL A 11 -21.16 -36.22 2.63
CA VAL A 11 -21.12 -35.11 3.61
C VAL A 11 -19.70 -34.56 3.75
N VAL A 12 -18.68 -35.43 3.75
CA VAL A 12 -17.27 -34.99 3.78
C VAL A 12 -16.90 -34.27 2.49
N ALA A 13 -17.33 -34.76 1.32
CA ALA A 13 -17.07 -34.09 0.05
C ALA A 13 -17.73 -32.70 -0.02
N LEU A 14 -18.97 -32.56 0.47
CA LEU A 14 -19.66 -31.28 0.50
C LEU A 14 -19.01 -30.29 1.48
N ALA A 15 -18.53 -30.75 2.64
CA ALA A 15 -17.81 -29.91 3.60
C ALA A 15 -16.45 -29.42 3.04
N VAL A 16 -15.74 -30.25 2.26
CA VAL A 16 -14.50 -29.84 1.58
C VAL A 16 -14.78 -28.82 0.49
N VAL A 17 -15.89 -28.95 -0.26
CA VAL A 17 -16.28 -27.96 -1.29
C VAL A 17 -16.69 -26.64 -0.67
N VAL A 18 -17.44 -26.65 0.44
CA VAL A 18 -17.88 -25.42 1.13
C VAL A 18 -16.72 -24.71 1.84
N MET A 19 -15.72 -25.44 2.33
CA MET A 19 -14.50 -24.83 2.89
C MET A 19 -13.51 -24.36 1.79
N ALA A 20 -13.53 -24.96 0.60
CA ALA A 20 -12.75 -24.50 -0.54
C ALA A 20 -13.41 -23.33 -1.29
N SER A 21 -14.74 -23.18 -1.20
CA SER A 21 -15.47 -21.98 -1.62
C SER A 21 -15.43 -20.91 -0.52
N GLY A 22 -14.24 -20.63 0.02
CA GLY A 22 -14.02 -19.40 0.76
C GLY A 22 -14.57 -18.26 -0.10
N LEU A 23 -15.37 -17.38 0.52
CA LEU A 23 -16.00 -16.24 -0.16
C LEU A 23 -14.96 -15.62 -1.08
N LEU A 24 -15.14 -15.77 -2.39
CA LEU A 24 -14.37 -14.99 -3.35
C LEU A 24 -14.84 -13.56 -3.10
N ALA A 25 -14.07 -12.80 -2.32
CA ALA A 25 -14.31 -11.38 -2.16
C ALA A 25 -14.46 -10.80 -3.56
N SER A 26 -15.61 -10.16 -3.79
CA SER A 26 -15.95 -9.61 -5.08
C SER A 26 -14.93 -8.54 -5.43
N ASN A 27 -14.29 -8.63 -6.61
CA ASN A 27 -13.43 -7.58 -7.17
C ASN A 27 -14.28 -6.35 -7.59
N MET A 28 -15.07 -5.80 -6.67
CA MET A 28 -15.88 -4.61 -6.96
C MET A 28 -14.94 -3.43 -7.18
N GLY A 29 -15.14 -2.76 -8.31
CA GLY A 29 -14.47 -1.51 -8.60
C GLY A 29 -14.88 -0.44 -7.58
N PHE A 30 -13.90 0.21 -6.97
CA PHE A 30 -14.09 1.36 -6.08
C PHE A 30 -13.51 2.63 -6.69
N LYS A 31 -13.96 3.77 -6.17
CA LYS A 31 -13.41 5.09 -6.49
C LYS A 31 -12.81 5.67 -5.22
N LEU A 32 -11.50 5.84 -5.20
CA LEU A 32 -10.83 6.55 -4.13
C LEU A 32 -10.77 8.03 -4.49
N ASN A 33 -11.44 8.87 -3.70
CA ASN A 33 -11.30 10.32 -3.78
C ASN A 33 -10.29 10.77 -2.72
N TYR A 34 -9.08 11.12 -3.16
CA TYR A 34 -7.97 11.45 -2.29
C TYR A 34 -7.51 12.90 -2.52
N GLN A 35 -7.53 13.70 -1.45
CA GLN A 35 -7.10 15.09 -1.52
C GLN A 35 -5.56 15.18 -1.43
N MET A 36 -4.95 15.61 -2.53
CA MET A 36 -3.52 15.87 -2.62
C MET A 36 -3.28 17.36 -2.45
N LEU A 37 -2.49 17.73 -1.45
CA LEU A 37 -2.41 19.10 -0.94
C LEU A 37 -1.16 19.82 -1.45
N GLN A 38 -1.33 21.06 -1.94
CA GLN A 38 -0.21 21.97 -2.16
C GLN A 38 0.44 22.40 -0.84
N THR A 39 1.57 23.10 -0.95
CA THR A 39 2.21 23.75 0.21
C THR A 39 1.22 24.70 0.90
N THR A 40 0.91 24.40 2.16
CA THR A 40 -0.06 25.15 2.97
C THR A 40 0.41 25.11 4.42
N ALA A 41 0.67 26.29 5.01
CA ALA A 41 1.22 26.39 6.36
C ALA A 41 0.40 25.59 7.39
N GLY A 42 1.08 24.79 8.23
CA GLY A 42 0.45 23.94 9.24
C GLY A 42 -0.24 22.67 8.71
N VAL A 43 -0.40 22.53 7.39
CA VAL A 43 -1.12 21.41 6.77
C VAL A 43 -0.19 20.54 5.92
N SER A 44 0.53 21.15 4.99
CA SER A 44 1.47 20.49 4.09
C SER A 44 2.70 21.37 3.91
N ARG A 45 3.86 20.92 4.39
CA ARG A 45 5.08 21.72 4.48
C ARG A 45 5.62 22.11 3.11
N ASP A 46 5.56 21.20 2.14
CA ASP A 46 6.12 21.43 0.81
C ASP A 46 5.29 20.84 -0.35
N GLY A 47 4.03 20.49 -0.06
CA GLY A 47 3.12 19.87 -1.04
C GLY A 47 3.29 18.37 -1.17
N THR A 48 4.13 17.72 -0.36
CA THR A 48 4.33 16.28 -0.42
C THR A 48 3.15 15.52 0.19
N THR A 49 2.64 14.54 -0.55
CA THR A 49 1.66 13.57 -0.10
C THR A 49 2.12 12.16 -0.44
N THR A 50 1.66 11.18 0.32
CA THR A 50 1.80 9.76 0.01
C THR A 50 0.56 9.26 -0.71
N LEU A 51 0.73 8.36 -1.68
CA LEU A 51 -0.34 7.73 -2.43
C LEU A 51 -0.14 6.22 -2.48
N ALA A 52 -1.19 5.49 -2.15
CA ALA A 52 -1.39 4.10 -2.46
C ALA A 52 -2.40 3.99 -3.61
N LEU A 53 -2.03 3.23 -4.64
CA LEU A 53 -2.93 2.94 -5.75
C LEU A 53 -3.64 1.60 -5.52
N PRO A 54 -4.81 1.37 -6.13
CA PRO A 54 -5.43 0.05 -6.17
C PRO A 54 -4.48 -1.01 -6.73
N ASP A 55 -4.70 -2.29 -6.41
CA ASP A 55 -3.92 -3.38 -7.01
C ASP A 55 -4.24 -3.54 -8.49
N LEU A 56 -5.54 -3.55 -8.80
CA LEU A 56 -6.06 -3.62 -10.15
C LEU A 56 -6.55 -2.22 -10.55
N ARG A 57 -5.63 -1.42 -11.09
CA ARG A 57 -5.89 -0.02 -11.46
C ARG A 57 -6.63 0.09 -12.79
N GLN A 58 -7.23 1.25 -13.02
CA GLN A 58 -7.80 1.61 -14.32
C GLN A 58 -6.79 1.40 -15.47
N THR A 59 -7.29 0.89 -16.59
CA THR A 59 -6.47 0.59 -17.78
C THR A 59 -5.66 1.81 -18.21
N GLY A 60 -4.35 1.58 -18.45
CA GLY A 60 -3.44 2.63 -18.89
C GLY A 60 -2.72 3.36 -17.75
N LEU A 61 -3.07 3.13 -16.47
CA LEU A 61 -2.36 3.68 -15.32
C LEU A 61 -1.24 2.75 -14.83
N ASN A 62 -0.17 2.65 -15.62
CA ASN A 62 0.91 1.68 -15.38
C ASN A 62 2.28 2.31 -15.08
N THR A 63 2.51 3.57 -15.45
CA THR A 63 3.78 4.26 -15.22
C THR A 63 3.59 5.59 -14.50
N ALA A 64 4.70 6.11 -13.97
CA ALA A 64 4.75 7.43 -13.35
C ALA A 64 4.29 8.53 -14.33
N LYS A 65 4.63 8.41 -15.62
CA LYS A 65 4.08 9.29 -16.67
C LYS A 65 2.57 9.21 -16.75
N ASN A 66 1.99 8.02 -16.81
CA ASN A 66 0.54 7.89 -16.90
C ASN A 66 -0.16 8.55 -15.71
N LEU A 67 0.38 8.38 -14.49
CA LEU A 67 -0.18 9.00 -13.29
C LEU A 67 -0.04 10.52 -13.28
N LEU A 68 1.10 11.06 -13.72
CA LEU A 68 1.26 12.51 -13.87
C LEU A 68 0.32 13.10 -14.92
N ASP A 69 0.09 12.40 -16.02
CA ASP A 69 -0.85 12.82 -17.06
C ASP A 69 -2.30 12.77 -16.55
N ASP A 70 -2.67 11.73 -15.81
CA ASP A 70 -4.01 11.51 -15.23
C ASP A 70 -4.37 12.56 -14.15
N ILE A 71 -3.41 12.91 -13.29
CA ILE A 71 -3.57 14.01 -12.31
C ILE A 71 -3.53 15.39 -12.99
N GLY A 72 -2.83 15.48 -14.13
CA GLY A 72 -2.52 16.71 -14.83
C GLY A 72 -1.14 17.24 -14.44
N LEU A 73 -0.23 17.23 -15.42
CA LEU A 73 1.18 17.63 -15.27
C LEU A 73 1.38 19.08 -14.76
N ALA A 74 0.37 19.94 -14.90
CA ALA A 74 0.38 21.30 -14.37
C ALA A 74 0.23 21.35 -12.84
N ASN A 75 -0.40 20.33 -12.25
CA ASN A 75 -0.72 20.26 -10.83
C ASN A 75 0.39 19.62 -9.99
N VAL A 76 1.32 18.90 -10.63
CA VAL A 76 2.34 18.10 -9.94
C VAL A 76 3.74 18.64 -10.26
N THR A 77 4.61 18.62 -9.25
CA THR A 77 6.04 18.93 -9.38
C THR A 77 6.82 17.69 -9.75
N ASN A 78 6.63 16.61 -9.01
CA ASN A 78 7.21 15.31 -9.29
C ASN A 78 6.42 14.20 -8.58
N ILE A 79 6.67 12.97 -9.05
CA ILE A 79 6.36 11.74 -8.34
C ILE A 79 7.68 11.06 -7.97
N GLN A 80 7.73 10.40 -6.82
CA GLN A 80 8.91 9.68 -6.37
C GLN A 80 8.56 8.27 -5.92
N ARG A 81 9.42 7.32 -6.29
CA ARG A 81 9.36 5.93 -5.85
C ARG A 81 10.49 5.66 -4.86
N PHE A 82 10.17 4.94 -3.78
CA PHE A 82 11.15 4.46 -2.83
C PHE A 82 11.90 3.24 -3.37
N VAL A 83 13.24 3.27 -3.31
CA VAL A 83 14.10 2.19 -3.76
C VAL A 83 14.71 1.50 -2.55
N LYS A 84 14.18 0.31 -2.23
CA LYS A 84 14.54 -0.46 -1.02
C LYS A 84 16.04 -0.75 -0.93
N SER A 85 16.71 -1.01 -2.05
CA SER A 85 18.14 -1.38 -2.07
C SER A 85 19.08 -0.24 -1.66
N SER A 86 18.64 1.02 -1.76
CA SER A 86 19.44 2.20 -1.38
C SER A 86 18.83 3.01 -0.24
N ASN A 87 17.55 2.77 0.07
CA ASN A 87 16.66 3.67 0.81
C ASN A 87 16.55 5.07 0.19
N GLY A 88 16.85 5.17 -1.11
CA GLY A 88 16.75 6.40 -1.87
C GLY A 88 15.36 6.60 -2.45
N LEU A 89 15.11 7.81 -2.91
CA LEU A 89 13.94 8.17 -3.72
C LEU A 89 14.41 8.40 -5.16
N VAL A 90 13.74 7.77 -6.11
CA VAL A 90 13.88 8.07 -7.54
C VAL A 90 12.72 8.96 -7.93
N ALA A 91 13.03 10.14 -8.48
CA ALA A 91 12.03 11.12 -8.87
C ALA A 91 11.82 11.13 -10.39
N TYR A 92 10.58 11.37 -10.81
CA TYR A 92 10.20 11.64 -12.18
C TYR A 92 9.30 12.88 -12.24
N THR A 93 9.61 13.82 -13.14
CA THR A 93 8.86 15.08 -13.26
C THR A 93 7.92 15.14 -14.46
N GLY A 94 7.98 14.15 -15.38
CA GLY A 94 7.21 14.20 -16.64
C GLY A 94 7.74 15.22 -17.65
N ARG A 95 8.94 15.78 -17.44
CA ARG A 95 9.53 16.85 -18.26
C ARG A 95 10.89 16.43 -18.82
N PRO A 96 11.40 17.10 -19.88
CA PRO A 96 12.76 16.87 -20.36
C PRO A 96 13.77 16.98 -19.22
N LEU A 97 14.72 16.03 -19.15
CA LEU A 97 15.73 15.91 -18.09
C LEU A 97 15.14 15.68 -16.68
N GLY A 98 13.87 15.30 -16.59
CA GLY A 98 13.10 15.15 -15.36
C GLY A 98 13.27 13.82 -14.62
N GLY A 99 14.31 13.05 -14.92
CA GLY A 99 14.45 11.66 -14.50
C GLY A 99 13.82 10.66 -15.48
N THR A 100 13.93 9.38 -15.16
CA THR A 100 13.43 8.28 -15.99
C THR A 100 12.04 7.87 -15.51
N ASP A 101 11.12 7.65 -16.46
CA ASP A 101 9.81 7.08 -16.15
C ASP A 101 9.97 5.69 -15.51
N PHE A 102 9.08 5.33 -14.61
CA PHE A 102 9.12 4.06 -13.90
C PHE A 102 7.74 3.43 -13.78
N SER A 103 7.72 2.10 -13.77
CA SER A 103 6.48 1.35 -13.56
C SER A 103 5.93 1.60 -12.16
N LEU A 104 4.60 1.69 -12.09
CA LEU A 104 3.84 1.65 -10.86
C LEU A 104 3.52 0.19 -10.57
N ASN A 105 3.95 -0.32 -9.42
CA ASN A 105 3.63 -1.67 -8.97
C ASN A 105 2.54 -1.66 -7.91
N ALA A 106 1.77 -2.74 -7.83
CA ALA A 106 0.83 -2.97 -6.74
C ALA A 106 1.59 -3.21 -5.42
N GLY A 107 1.00 -2.83 -4.30
CA GLY A 107 1.63 -2.90 -2.97
C GLY A 107 2.73 -1.86 -2.69
N GLU A 108 3.12 -1.05 -3.67
CA GLU A 108 4.12 0.02 -3.51
C GLU A 108 3.47 1.38 -3.32
N GLY A 109 3.96 2.13 -2.32
CA GLY A 109 3.62 3.53 -2.12
C GLY A 109 4.41 4.49 -2.99
N TYR A 110 3.83 5.66 -3.25
CA TYR A 110 4.48 6.76 -3.99
C TYR A 110 4.39 8.07 -3.23
N TYR A 111 5.40 8.91 -3.41
CA TYR A 111 5.33 10.31 -3.04
C TYR A 111 4.89 11.13 -4.24
N LEU A 112 3.98 12.08 -4.03
CA LEU A 112 3.69 13.12 -5.00
C LEU A 112 3.92 14.47 -4.35
N ARG A 113 4.64 15.34 -5.06
CA ARG A 113 4.79 16.73 -4.64
C ARG A 113 3.90 17.62 -5.49
N MET A 114 2.89 18.22 -4.86
CA MET A 114 1.86 18.99 -5.53
C MET A 114 2.25 20.47 -5.68
N LYS A 115 1.89 21.06 -6.83
CA LYS A 115 1.90 22.51 -7.07
C LYS A 115 0.58 23.15 -6.65
N THR A 116 -0.52 22.46 -6.88
CA THR A 116 -1.89 22.90 -6.58
C THR A 116 -2.62 21.78 -5.84
N THR A 117 -3.60 22.15 -5.00
CA THR A 117 -4.44 21.16 -4.33
C THR A 117 -5.39 20.53 -5.35
N VAL A 118 -5.43 19.20 -5.38
CA VAL A 118 -6.28 18.42 -6.29
C VAL A 118 -7.01 17.34 -5.49
N ASN A 119 -8.32 17.21 -5.73
CA ASN A 119 -9.08 16.03 -5.31
C ASN A 119 -8.95 14.99 -6.41
N TYR A 120 -8.02 14.05 -6.25
CA TYR A 120 -7.73 13.05 -7.26
C TYR A 120 -8.63 11.84 -7.07
N ILE A 121 -9.29 11.44 -8.15
CA ILE A 121 -10.13 10.24 -8.17
C ILE A 121 -9.36 9.17 -8.94
N VAL A 122 -9.01 8.08 -8.25
CA VAL A 122 -8.48 6.88 -8.90
C VAL A 122 -9.51 5.76 -8.79
N VAL A 123 -9.67 5.02 -9.89
CA VAL A 123 -10.58 3.88 -9.97
C VAL A 123 -9.78 2.59 -10.08
N GLY A 124 -10.24 1.56 -9.38
CA GLY A 124 -9.65 0.23 -9.45
C GLY A 124 -10.36 -0.75 -8.54
N SER A 125 -9.79 -1.94 -8.37
CA SER A 125 -10.24 -2.92 -7.39
C SER A 125 -9.05 -3.48 -6.59
N ASP A 126 -9.39 -4.14 -5.50
CA ASP A 126 -8.46 -4.94 -4.71
C ASP A 126 -8.19 -6.28 -5.41
N ASP A 127 -7.03 -6.89 -5.13
CA ASP A 127 -6.77 -8.29 -5.46
C ASP A 127 -6.56 -9.06 -4.14
N PRO A 128 -7.58 -9.76 -3.63
CA PRO A 128 -7.52 -10.42 -2.33
C PRO A 128 -6.50 -11.57 -2.28
N THR A 129 -5.97 -11.99 -3.43
CA THR A 129 -4.96 -13.05 -3.52
C THR A 129 -3.54 -12.51 -3.70
N LEU A 130 -3.40 -11.20 -3.91
CA LEU A 130 -2.10 -10.59 -4.14
C LEU A 130 -1.27 -10.56 -2.86
N ALA A 131 -0.14 -11.27 -2.90
CA ALA A 131 0.84 -11.24 -1.83
C ALA A 131 1.88 -10.15 -2.08
N TYR A 132 2.04 -9.24 -1.11
CA TYR A 132 3.07 -8.24 -1.11
C TYR A 132 4.36 -8.78 -0.48
N ASN A 133 5.45 -8.73 -1.23
CA ASN A 133 6.76 -9.14 -0.72
C ASN A 133 7.36 -8.03 0.16
N LEU A 134 7.12 -8.15 1.47
CA LEU A 134 7.68 -7.28 2.49
C LEU A 134 9.05 -7.82 2.92
N GLN A 135 10.11 -7.10 2.57
CA GLN A 135 11.48 -7.61 2.65
C GLN A 135 12.20 -7.16 3.91
N GLN A 136 12.89 -8.09 4.58
CA GLN A 136 13.91 -7.75 5.58
C GLN A 136 15.17 -7.18 4.94
N THR A 137 16.12 -6.77 5.78
CA THR A 137 17.46 -6.37 5.32
C THR A 137 18.12 -7.51 4.54
N THR A 138 18.36 -7.30 3.26
CA THR A 138 18.97 -8.28 2.35
C THR A 138 19.89 -7.54 1.40
N ALA A 139 21.17 -7.93 1.35
CA ALA A 139 22.18 -7.26 0.53
C ALA A 139 21.72 -7.14 -0.95
N GLY A 140 21.82 -5.93 -1.50
CA GLY A 140 21.42 -5.63 -2.88
C GLY A 140 19.90 -5.53 -3.13
N VAL A 141 19.06 -5.94 -2.17
CA VAL A 141 17.60 -6.00 -2.31
C VAL A 141 16.91 -4.96 -1.42
N SER A 142 17.20 -4.98 -0.12
CA SER A 142 16.66 -4.03 0.86
C SER A 142 17.73 -3.66 1.87
N ARG A 143 18.06 -2.37 1.93
CA ARG A 143 19.19 -1.85 2.71
C ARG A 143 19.01 -2.02 4.22
N ASP A 144 17.78 -1.86 4.71
CA ASP A 144 17.48 -1.92 6.15
C ASP A 144 16.13 -2.54 6.50
N GLY A 145 15.51 -3.22 5.54
CA GLY A 145 14.20 -3.86 5.69
C GLY A 145 13.01 -2.90 5.53
N THR A 146 13.24 -1.66 5.11
CA THR A 146 12.16 -0.69 4.88
C THR A 146 11.42 -1.02 3.58
N ASN A 147 10.09 -1.09 3.67
CA ASN A 147 9.19 -1.24 2.54
C ASN A 147 8.23 -0.05 2.56
N PHE A 148 8.05 0.63 1.42
CA PHE A 148 7.04 1.67 1.31
C PHE A 148 5.75 1.06 0.77
N TYR A 149 4.87 0.75 1.70
CA TYR A 149 3.71 -0.10 1.56
C TYR A 149 2.48 0.71 1.16
N ALA A 150 1.75 0.24 0.15
CA ALA A 150 0.46 0.80 -0.23
C ALA A 150 -0.66 0.24 0.67
N TYR A 151 -1.30 1.10 1.47
CA TYR A 151 -2.50 0.73 2.22
C TYR A 151 -3.74 0.99 1.34
N ASN A 152 -4.18 -0.06 0.66
CA ASN A 152 -5.27 0.00 -0.30
C ASN A 152 -6.65 0.05 0.41
N TYR A 153 -7.74 0.13 -0.37
CA TYR A 153 -9.06 0.51 0.14
C TYR A 153 -9.82 -0.59 0.90
N HIS A 154 -9.51 -1.87 0.69
CA HIS A 154 -10.29 -2.97 1.28
C HIS A 154 -9.61 -3.65 2.46
N GLN A 155 -8.50 -3.11 2.94
CA GLN A 155 -7.83 -3.68 4.12
C GLN A 155 -8.62 -3.40 5.39
N THR A 156 -8.72 -4.41 6.25
CA THR A 156 -9.45 -4.33 7.52
C THR A 156 -8.63 -3.70 8.64
N ALA A 157 -7.31 -3.59 8.45
CA ALA A 157 -6.37 -3.08 9.44
C ALA A 157 -6.41 -1.55 9.58
N ALA A 158 -7.43 -1.01 10.25
CA ALA A 158 -7.64 0.45 10.36
C ALA A 158 -6.59 1.23 11.18
N THR A 159 -5.65 0.57 11.87
CA THR A 159 -4.58 1.22 12.66
C THR A 159 -3.22 0.56 12.46
N ALA A 160 -2.15 1.26 12.82
CA ALA A 160 -0.79 0.72 12.78
C ALA A 160 -0.65 -0.52 13.67
N LYS A 161 -1.35 -0.57 14.81
CA LYS A 161 -1.43 -1.77 15.64
C LYS A 161 -2.12 -2.92 14.90
N ALA A 162 -3.29 -2.69 14.31
CA ALA A 162 -3.99 -3.74 13.57
C ALA A 162 -3.14 -4.28 12.42
N LEU A 163 -2.44 -3.41 11.68
CA LEU A 163 -1.55 -3.82 10.59
C LEU A 163 -0.32 -4.59 11.09
N LEU A 164 0.25 -4.18 12.24
CA LEU A 164 1.32 -4.94 12.91
C LEU A 164 0.86 -6.32 13.35
N ASP A 165 -0.35 -6.44 13.90
CA ASP A 165 -0.91 -7.72 14.33
C ASP A 165 -1.19 -8.63 13.12
N ASP A 166 -1.72 -8.05 12.02
CA ASP A 166 -2.06 -8.77 10.78
C ASP A 166 -0.81 -9.34 10.07
N ILE A 167 0.27 -8.55 9.99
CA ILE A 167 1.57 -9.03 9.47
C ILE A 167 2.28 -9.96 10.47
N GLY A 168 1.99 -9.78 11.77
CA GLY A 168 2.63 -10.44 12.89
C GLY A 168 3.77 -9.62 13.50
N LEU A 169 3.62 -9.23 14.77
CA LEU A 169 4.57 -8.39 15.53
C LEU A 169 6.02 -8.93 15.58
N VAL A 170 6.18 -10.25 15.46
CA VAL A 170 7.51 -10.90 15.38
C VAL A 170 8.25 -10.53 14.09
N ASN A 171 7.52 -10.26 13.00
CA ASN A 171 8.08 -10.00 11.67
C ASN A 171 8.40 -8.52 11.44
N VAL A 172 7.82 -7.61 12.23
CA VAL A 172 7.91 -6.16 11.99
C VAL A 172 8.69 -5.46 13.10
N THR A 173 9.53 -4.49 12.72
CA THR A 173 10.25 -3.60 13.61
C THR A 173 9.38 -2.40 14.00
N ASN A 174 8.81 -1.72 13.00
CA ASN A 174 7.87 -0.63 13.18
C ASN A 174 7.07 -0.36 11.91
N ILE A 175 5.97 0.36 12.08
CA ILE A 175 5.22 1.01 11.01
C ILE A 175 5.36 2.52 11.19
N GLN A 176 5.55 3.25 10.10
CA GLN A 176 5.71 4.70 10.13
C GLN A 176 4.77 5.38 9.15
N ARG A 177 4.14 6.47 9.60
CA ARG A 177 3.37 7.35 8.73
C ARG A 177 4.16 8.61 8.41
N PHE A 178 3.98 9.12 7.19
CA PHE A 178 4.45 10.42 6.78
C PHE A 178 3.50 11.52 7.29
N VAL A 179 4.06 12.57 7.91
CA VAL A 179 3.30 13.70 8.43
C VAL A 179 3.50 14.90 7.52
N LYS A 180 2.49 15.18 6.69
CA LYS A 180 2.49 16.23 5.65
C LYS A 180 2.88 17.61 6.20
N SER A 181 2.46 17.95 7.41
CA SER A 181 2.71 19.27 8.01
C SER A 181 4.16 19.52 8.42
N SER A 182 4.96 18.48 8.65
CA SER A 182 6.36 18.59 9.09
C SER A 182 7.36 17.96 8.10
N ASN A 183 6.89 17.17 7.16
CA ASN A 183 7.67 16.19 6.39
C ASN A 183 8.42 15.18 7.26
N GLY A 184 7.96 14.99 8.50
CA GLY A 184 8.51 14.03 9.43
C GLY A 184 7.85 12.66 9.29
N LEU A 185 8.44 11.69 9.98
CA LEU A 185 7.87 10.36 10.17
C LEU A 185 7.46 10.19 11.62
N VAL A 186 6.29 9.60 11.84
CA VAL A 186 5.85 9.13 13.17
C VAL A 186 5.83 7.61 13.12
N ALA A 187 6.50 6.97 14.07
CA ALA A 187 6.66 5.52 14.14
C ALA A 187 5.84 4.91 15.28
N TYR A 188 5.34 3.71 15.04
CA TYR A 188 4.72 2.84 16.03
C TYR A 188 5.39 1.46 15.99
N THR A 189 5.85 0.97 17.14
CA THR A 189 6.58 -0.32 17.24
C THR A 189 5.75 -1.47 17.81
N GLY A 190 4.53 -1.21 18.28
CA GLY A 190 3.70 -2.22 18.98
C GLY A 190 4.20 -2.58 20.39
N ARG A 191 5.18 -1.85 20.94
CA ARG A 191 5.80 -2.12 22.25
C ARG A 191 5.56 -0.97 23.23
N PRO A 192 5.66 -1.23 24.56
CA PRO A 192 5.67 -0.15 25.55
C PRO A 192 6.69 0.93 25.18
N LEU A 193 6.30 2.20 25.27
CA LEU A 193 7.11 3.37 24.87
C LEU A 193 7.49 3.44 23.38
N GLY A 194 6.87 2.60 22.55
CA GLY A 194 7.14 2.44 21.11
C GLY A 194 6.47 3.46 20.20
N GLY A 195 6.05 4.61 20.71
CA GLY A 195 5.19 5.56 20.02
C GLY A 195 3.69 5.27 20.21
N THR A 196 2.86 6.21 19.76
CA THR A 196 1.39 6.11 19.84
C THR A 196 0.85 5.44 18.60
N ASP A 197 -0.13 4.55 18.75
CA ASP A 197 -0.87 3.98 17.63
C ASP A 197 -1.53 5.11 16.81
N PHE A 198 -1.68 4.88 15.51
CA PHE A 198 -2.28 5.86 14.61
C PHE A 198 -3.19 5.17 13.59
N ALA A 199 -4.24 5.88 13.18
CA ALA A 199 -5.14 5.43 12.14
C ALA A 199 -4.40 5.32 10.79
N LEU A 200 -4.75 4.28 10.04
CA LEU A 200 -4.37 4.13 8.64
C LEU A 200 -5.53 4.63 7.78
N THR A 201 -5.19 5.37 6.74
CA THR A 201 -6.16 5.97 5.81
C THR A 201 -6.03 5.28 4.47
N PRO A 202 -7.12 4.68 3.95
CA PRO A 202 -7.16 4.16 2.59
C PRO A 202 -6.60 5.15 1.56
N GLY A 203 -5.70 4.67 0.69
CA GLY A 203 -5.08 5.51 -0.33
C GLY A 203 -3.80 6.24 0.13
N GLU A 204 -3.39 6.08 1.38
CA GLU A 204 -2.07 6.51 1.85
C GLU A 204 -1.07 5.36 1.82
N ALA A 205 0.22 5.71 1.85
CA ALA A 205 1.29 4.74 1.94
C ALA A 205 2.07 4.91 3.25
N TYR A 206 2.56 3.79 3.77
CA TYR A 206 3.21 3.70 5.07
C TYR A 206 4.55 3.00 4.93
N TYR A 207 5.53 3.38 5.75
CA TYR A 207 6.75 2.60 5.83
C TYR A 207 6.55 1.44 6.79
N ILE A 208 6.93 0.24 6.35
CA ILE A 208 6.97 -0.95 7.19
C ILE A 208 8.40 -1.44 7.19
N ARG A 209 9.04 -1.41 8.37
CA ARG A 209 10.39 -1.94 8.53
C ARG A 209 10.33 -3.36 9.03
N MET A 210 10.78 -4.31 8.21
CA MET A 210 10.69 -5.74 8.50
C MET A 210 11.93 -6.26 9.23
N LYS A 211 11.70 -7.23 10.12
CA LYS A 211 12.73 -8.09 10.73
C LYS A 211 12.97 -9.34 9.91
N THR A 212 11.92 -9.88 9.30
CA THR A 212 11.91 -11.10 8.47
C THR A 212 11.19 -10.82 7.16
N THR A 213 11.60 -11.48 6.08
CA THR A 213 10.87 -11.37 4.80
C THR A 213 9.56 -12.14 4.91
N VAL A 214 8.46 -11.51 4.51
CA VAL A 214 7.11 -12.10 4.51
C VAL A 214 6.45 -11.84 3.16
N ASN A 215 5.78 -12.85 2.60
CA ASN A 215 4.80 -12.68 1.54
C ASN A 215 3.45 -12.42 2.21
N TYR A 216 3.10 -11.16 2.37
CA TYR A 216 1.96 -10.72 3.14
C TYR A 216 0.75 -10.53 2.24
N VAL A 217 -0.32 -11.27 2.51
CA VAL A 217 -1.64 -11.06 1.90
C VAL A 217 -2.46 -10.29 2.94
N PRO A 218 -2.87 -9.03 2.67
CA PRO A 218 -3.65 -8.26 3.62
C PRO A 218 -4.99 -8.90 3.93
N SER A 219 -5.40 -8.81 5.20
CA SER A 219 -6.78 -9.08 5.58
C SER A 219 -7.71 -8.05 4.92
N HIS A 220 -8.76 -8.54 4.25
CA HIS A 220 -9.71 -7.73 3.48
C HIS A 220 -11.17 -7.99 3.88
N TYR A 221 -12.08 -7.08 3.51
CA TYR A 221 -13.52 -7.18 3.75
C TYR A 221 -14.24 -8.15 2.79
#